data_AF-R1DMG9-F1
#
_entry.id   AF-R1DMG9-F1
#
_cell.length_a   1.000
_cell.length_b   1.000
_cell.length_c   1.000
_cell.angle_alpha   90.00
_cell.angle_beta   90.00
_cell.angle_gamma   90.00
#
_symmetry.space_group_name_H-M   'P 1'
#
loop_
_entity.id
_entity.type
_entity.pdbx_description
1 polymer ?
#
loop_
_entity_poly.entity_id
_entity_poly.type
_entity_poly.pdbx_seq_one_letter_code
_entity_poly.pdbx_strand_id
1 'polypeptide(L)'
;MPRTEIWYVGGWDVTVMDGHAVLPDGMTHLPSRAFRNRTELVSVACPSGLMSIGADAFSGCTSLISVNLPSTLTSIGIEAFYFCRRLASVTLPAGLSSLGNNAFEDCDSLVSVSLPTGLTCIAGKTFKGCSALRSIALPAGVTTVDKQAFRGCTSLAAAVLPASLAVIGRFAFYDCSSLARVALPAGLASIGAGAFDGTALTRVTVPTTATIGMGAFARVAPACTTVLRLSPDSMRPRQLWYAAVDLVLAYKRCRAGLYGWLERANIRLGSYGPDGAARQRDREAFEGDFGQ
;
A
#
# COMPACT_ATOMS: atom_id res chain seq x y z
N MET A 1 26.55 23.30 17.54
CA MET A 1 25.36 23.72 18.30
C MET A 1 24.15 23.24 17.51
N PRO A 2 23.16 22.57 18.13
CA PRO A 2 21.93 22.22 17.44
C PRO A 2 21.23 23.51 16.98
N ARG A 3 20.72 23.51 15.76
CA ARG A 3 20.02 24.66 15.18
C ARG A 3 18.54 24.53 15.54
N THR A 4 18.09 25.37 16.46
CA THR A 4 16.67 25.49 16.82
C THR A 4 16.07 26.68 16.08
N GLU A 5 14.99 26.44 15.34
CA GLU A 5 14.20 27.45 14.63
C GLU A 5 12.75 27.37 15.12
N ILE A 6 12.06 28.51 15.11
CA ILE A 6 10.61 28.57 15.35
C ILE A 6 9.96 28.93 14.02
N TRP A 7 9.07 28.07 13.53
CA TRP A 7 8.31 28.31 12.31
C TRP A 7 6.86 28.60 12.67
N TYR A 8 6.33 29.69 12.12
CA TYR A 8 4.92 30.05 12.32
C TYR A 8 4.03 29.31 11.32
N VAL A 9 3.15 28.46 11.82
CA VAL A 9 2.28 27.58 11.01
C VAL A 9 0.85 27.70 11.51
N GLY A 10 -0.01 28.41 10.76
CA GLY A 10 -1.45 28.44 11.02
C GLY A 10 -1.85 28.97 12.40
N GLY A 11 -1.14 29.96 12.93
CA GLY A 11 -1.41 30.48 14.28
C GLY A 11 -0.56 29.85 15.38
N TRP A 12 0.32 28.91 15.05
CA TRP A 12 1.10 28.16 16.01
C TRP A 12 2.60 28.35 15.81
N ASP A 13 3.33 28.43 16.92
CA ASP A 13 4.78 28.36 16.94
C ASP A 13 5.21 26.89 16.95
N VAL A 14 5.79 26.44 15.85
CA VAL A 14 6.33 25.08 15.70
C VAL A 14 7.83 25.12 15.96
N THR A 15 8.27 24.35 16.96
CA THR A 15 9.70 24.20 17.25
C THR A 15 10.31 23.19 16.28
N VAL A 16 11.39 23.59 15.61
CA VAL A 16 12.16 22.75 14.70
C VAL A 16 13.61 22.70 15.17
N MET A 17 14.08 21.51 15.53
CA MET A 17 15.47 21.30 15.99
C MET A 17 16.17 20.38 14.99
N ASP A 18 17.21 20.87 14.32
CA ASP A 18 18.00 20.12 13.32
C ASP A 18 17.11 19.42 12.25
N GLY A 19 16.06 20.11 11.80
CA GLY A 19 15.12 19.59 10.79
C GLY A 19 14.00 18.69 11.36
N HIS A 20 13.93 18.49 12.67
CA HIS A 20 12.86 17.73 13.33
C HIS A 20 11.80 18.68 13.90
N ALA A 21 10.61 18.70 13.30
CA ALA A 21 9.50 19.53 13.75
C ALA A 21 8.63 18.79 14.78
N VAL A 22 8.29 19.48 15.87
CA VAL A 22 7.29 19.04 16.85
C VAL A 22 6.09 19.97 16.77
N LEU A 23 4.97 19.43 16.30
CA LEU A 23 3.71 20.16 16.21
C LEU A 23 3.11 20.32 17.63
N PRO A 24 2.60 21.51 17.98
CA PRO A 24 2.14 21.79 19.34
C PRO A 24 0.85 21.05 19.70
N ASP A 25 0.70 20.75 20.99
CA ASP A 25 -0.52 20.18 21.56
C ASP A 25 -1.71 21.12 21.31
N GLY A 26 -2.88 20.54 21.03
CA GLY A 26 -4.10 21.27 20.69
C GLY A 26 -4.25 21.60 19.20
N MET A 27 -3.20 21.43 18.37
CA MET A 27 -3.35 21.53 16.92
C MET A 27 -4.18 20.35 16.38
N THR A 28 -5.44 20.63 16.04
CA THR A 28 -6.37 19.65 15.44
C THR A 28 -6.33 19.63 13.91
N HIS A 29 -5.84 20.70 13.28
CA HIS A 29 -5.76 20.83 11.84
C HIS A 29 -4.43 21.44 11.43
N LEU A 30 -3.67 20.74 10.59
CA LEU A 30 -2.47 21.31 9.97
C LEU A 30 -2.92 22.06 8.70
N PRO A 31 -2.67 23.38 8.59
CA PRO A 31 -3.16 24.18 7.47
C PRO A 31 -2.48 23.78 6.15
N SER A 32 -3.14 24.15 5.05
CA SER A 32 -2.56 23.97 3.73
C SER A 32 -1.22 24.70 3.60
N ARG A 33 -0.26 24.09 2.90
CA ARG A 33 1.10 24.61 2.66
C ARG A 33 1.96 24.86 3.90
N ALA A 34 1.58 24.32 5.07
CA ALA A 34 2.27 24.51 6.36
C ALA A 34 3.81 24.44 6.28
N PHE A 35 4.34 23.41 5.64
CA PHE A 35 5.75 23.12 5.48
C PHE A 35 6.18 23.05 4.01
N ARG A 36 5.41 23.64 3.09
CA ARG A 36 5.70 23.56 1.66
C ARG A 36 7.12 24.02 1.34
N ASN A 37 7.86 23.21 0.59
CA ASN A 37 9.26 23.41 0.17
C ASN A 37 10.26 23.58 1.33
N ARG A 38 9.96 23.05 2.52
CA ARG A 38 10.93 23.01 3.63
C ARG A 38 11.90 21.84 3.41
N THR A 39 12.88 22.05 2.55
CA THR A 39 13.86 21.03 2.12
C THR A 39 14.79 20.55 3.22
N GLU A 40 14.87 21.26 4.35
CA GLU A 40 15.63 20.86 5.53
C GLU A 40 14.81 20.03 6.54
N LEU A 41 13.49 19.88 6.31
CA LEU A 41 12.63 19.13 7.22
C LEU A 41 12.89 17.63 7.06
N VAL A 42 13.31 16.98 8.14
CA VAL A 42 13.69 15.56 8.22
C VAL A 42 12.58 14.71 8.82
N SER A 43 11.91 15.20 9.87
CA SER A 43 10.77 14.49 10.46
C SER A 43 9.74 15.42 11.08
N VAL A 44 8.53 14.90 11.27
CA VAL A 44 7.43 15.61 11.92
C VAL A 44 6.78 14.72 12.96
N ALA A 45 6.74 15.19 14.20
CA ALA A 45 5.96 14.61 15.28
C ALA A 45 4.62 15.36 15.39
N CYS A 46 3.53 14.68 15.01
CA CYS A 46 2.18 15.25 15.09
C CYS A 46 1.57 15.02 16.50
N PRO A 47 0.78 15.96 17.03
CA PRO A 47 0.06 15.75 18.30
C PRO A 47 -1.01 14.68 18.13
N SER A 48 -1.36 14.01 19.23
CA SER A 48 -2.37 12.95 19.24
C SER A 48 -3.77 13.42 18.83
N GLY A 49 -4.06 14.72 18.92
CA GLY A 49 -5.33 15.34 18.54
C GLY A 49 -5.44 15.79 17.08
N LEU A 50 -4.42 15.59 16.23
CA LEU A 50 -4.45 16.06 14.84
C LEU A 50 -5.45 15.25 13.99
N MET A 51 -6.51 15.90 13.52
CA MET A 51 -7.61 15.29 12.77
C MET A 51 -7.47 15.43 11.25
N SER A 52 -6.75 16.44 10.75
CA SER A 52 -6.54 16.61 9.30
C SER A 52 -5.20 17.23 8.93
N ILE A 53 -4.69 16.86 7.76
CA ILE A 53 -3.56 17.51 7.08
C ILE A 53 -4.07 18.24 5.84
N GLY A 54 -3.80 19.54 5.75
CA GLY A 54 -4.21 20.40 4.64
C GLY A 54 -3.52 20.08 3.32
N ALA A 55 -4.02 20.70 2.24
CA ALA A 55 -3.44 20.54 0.91
C ALA A 55 -2.01 21.08 0.86
N ASP A 56 -1.11 20.45 0.11
CA ASP A 56 0.30 20.83 -0.01
C ASP A 56 1.09 20.91 1.31
N ALA A 57 0.57 20.40 2.43
CA ALA A 57 1.12 20.68 3.76
C ALA A 57 2.62 20.35 3.89
N PHE A 58 3.10 19.29 3.26
CA PHE A 58 4.51 18.89 3.18
C PHE A 58 5.03 18.83 1.73
N SER A 59 4.30 19.42 0.78
CA SER A 59 4.67 19.41 -0.64
C SER A 59 6.10 19.97 -0.84
N GLY A 60 6.98 19.21 -1.49
CA GLY A 60 8.37 19.60 -1.72
C GLY A 60 9.32 19.47 -0.53
N CYS A 61 8.92 18.81 0.57
CA CYS A 61 9.83 18.47 1.68
C CYS A 61 10.76 17.31 1.27
N THR A 62 11.73 17.57 0.41
CA THR A 62 12.58 16.54 -0.22
C THR A 62 13.45 15.76 0.76
N SER A 63 13.76 16.32 1.94
CA SER A 63 14.52 15.63 2.99
C SER A 63 13.66 14.87 4.00
N LEU A 64 12.33 14.93 3.90
CA LEU A 64 11.43 14.34 4.88
C LEU A 64 11.52 12.81 4.82
N ILE A 65 11.98 12.19 5.91
CA ILE A 65 12.19 10.75 6.02
C ILE A 65 10.97 10.06 6.67
N SER A 66 10.37 10.70 7.67
CA SER A 66 9.29 10.11 8.47
C SER A 66 8.31 11.14 9.01
N VAL A 67 7.03 10.78 9.02
CA VAL A 67 5.96 11.53 9.70
C VAL A 67 5.13 10.57 10.53
N ASN A 68 5.00 10.89 11.82
CA ASN A 68 4.19 10.09 12.74
C ASN A 68 2.73 10.57 12.68
N LEU A 69 1.90 9.87 11.91
CA LEU A 69 0.48 10.19 11.78
C LEU A 69 -0.30 9.64 12.99
N PRO A 70 -1.10 10.47 13.70
CA PRO A 70 -1.85 10.01 14.86
C PRO A 70 -3.10 9.21 14.45
N SER A 71 -3.59 8.37 15.35
CA SER A 71 -4.76 7.51 15.11
C SER A 71 -6.07 8.28 14.90
N THR A 72 -6.13 9.55 15.33
CA THR A 72 -7.28 10.46 15.20
C THR A 72 -7.38 11.12 13.82
N LEU A 73 -6.36 10.98 12.97
CA LEU A 73 -6.32 11.59 11.65
C LEU A 73 -7.36 10.95 10.71
N THR A 74 -8.24 11.77 10.17
CA THR A 74 -9.36 11.35 9.31
C THR A 74 -9.17 11.72 7.84
N SER A 75 -8.37 12.75 7.55
CA SER A 75 -8.14 13.23 6.19
C SER A 75 -6.72 13.72 5.91
N ILE A 76 -6.24 13.41 4.71
CA ILE A 76 -4.99 13.93 4.12
C ILE A 76 -5.33 14.65 2.82
N GLY A 77 -4.95 15.93 2.73
CA GLY A 77 -5.28 16.81 1.61
C GLY A 77 -4.58 16.46 0.29
N ILE A 78 -5.01 17.18 -0.75
CA ILE A 78 -4.41 17.12 -2.10
C ILE A 78 -2.93 17.50 -2.01
N GLU A 79 -2.05 16.74 -2.67
CA GLU A 79 -0.60 17.01 -2.73
C GLU A 79 0.09 17.11 -1.37
N ALA A 80 -0.52 16.59 -0.28
CA ALA A 80 -0.03 16.77 1.07
C ALA A 80 1.44 16.34 1.27
N PHE A 81 1.88 15.25 0.64
CA PHE A 81 3.26 14.78 0.63
C PHE A 81 3.85 14.73 -0.80
N TYR A 82 3.35 15.56 -1.71
CA TYR A 82 3.87 15.64 -3.07
C TYR A 82 5.38 15.91 -3.06
N PHE A 83 6.15 15.13 -3.82
CA PHE A 83 7.60 15.29 -3.98
C PHE A 83 8.42 15.13 -2.68
N CYS A 84 7.90 14.41 -1.68
CA CYS A 84 8.65 13.99 -0.49
C CYS A 84 9.57 12.81 -0.80
N ARG A 85 10.61 13.04 -1.62
CA ARG A 85 11.44 12.00 -2.25
C ARG A 85 12.11 11.02 -1.27
N ARG A 86 12.40 11.43 -0.04
CA ARG A 86 13.05 10.60 0.99
C ARG A 86 12.09 9.91 1.95
N LEU A 87 10.78 10.10 1.79
CA LEU A 87 9.76 9.50 2.67
C LEU A 87 9.70 8.00 2.41
N ALA A 88 10.29 7.21 3.30
CA ALA A 88 10.52 5.78 3.06
C ALA A 88 9.34 4.88 3.43
N SER A 89 8.57 5.29 4.43
CA SER A 89 7.42 4.55 4.95
C SER A 89 6.39 5.50 5.54
N VAL A 90 5.12 5.19 5.33
CA VAL A 90 3.99 5.89 5.96
C VAL A 90 2.98 4.85 6.44
N THR A 91 2.66 4.90 7.74
CA THR A 91 1.58 4.12 8.32
C THR A 91 0.33 4.99 8.35
N LEU A 92 -0.61 4.71 7.45
CA LEU A 92 -1.88 5.45 7.43
C LEU A 92 -2.78 4.94 8.57
N PRO A 93 -3.40 5.83 9.36
CA PRO A 93 -4.22 5.44 10.49
C PRO A 93 -5.54 4.80 10.04
N ALA A 94 -6.04 3.84 10.81
CA ALA A 94 -7.22 3.05 10.46
C ALA A 94 -8.50 3.88 10.26
N GLY A 95 -8.62 5.02 10.97
CA GLY A 95 -9.75 5.95 10.86
C GLY A 95 -9.68 6.91 9.66
N LEU A 96 -8.62 6.85 8.85
CA LEU A 96 -8.48 7.71 7.68
C LEU A 96 -9.52 7.32 6.61
N SER A 97 -10.41 8.25 6.29
CA SER A 97 -11.50 8.06 5.32
C SER A 97 -11.28 8.81 4.01
N SER A 98 -10.37 9.79 3.98
CA SER A 98 -10.10 10.63 2.82
C SER A 98 -8.60 10.78 2.55
N LEU A 99 -8.22 10.50 1.30
CA LEU A 99 -6.86 10.67 0.79
C LEU A 99 -6.92 11.47 -0.53
N GLY A 100 -6.31 12.65 -0.54
CA GLY A 100 -6.37 13.57 -1.67
C GLY A 100 -5.65 13.07 -2.93
N ASN A 101 -6.00 13.68 -4.06
CA ASN A 101 -5.25 13.51 -5.30
C ASN A 101 -3.77 13.85 -5.09
N ASN A 102 -2.88 13.10 -5.73
CA ASN A 102 -1.44 13.33 -5.72
C ASN A 102 -0.81 13.30 -4.30
N ALA A 103 -1.51 12.79 -3.27
CA ALA A 103 -1.09 12.95 -1.87
C ALA A 103 0.31 12.41 -1.57
N PHE A 104 0.77 11.36 -2.27
CA PHE A 104 2.11 10.78 -2.16
C PHE A 104 2.82 10.72 -3.54
N GLU A 105 2.45 11.58 -4.50
CA GLU A 105 3.10 11.58 -5.81
C GLU A 105 4.59 11.94 -5.68
N ASP A 106 5.43 11.25 -6.45
CA ASP A 106 6.90 11.37 -6.51
C ASP A 106 7.59 11.20 -5.13
N CYS A 107 7.02 10.36 -4.25
CA CYS A 107 7.69 9.83 -3.06
C CYS A 107 8.61 8.66 -3.45
N ASP A 108 9.76 8.97 -4.07
CA ASP A 108 10.68 8.00 -4.68
C ASP A 108 11.13 6.87 -3.74
N SER A 109 11.34 7.17 -2.46
CA SER A 109 11.83 6.20 -1.47
C SER A 109 10.75 5.36 -0.81
N LEU A 110 9.46 5.58 -1.12
CA LEU A 110 8.35 4.94 -0.43
C LEU A 110 8.26 3.45 -0.80
N VAL A 111 8.72 2.56 0.09
CA VAL A 111 8.84 1.12 -0.20
C VAL A 111 7.52 0.36 0.01
N SER A 112 6.74 0.78 1.01
CA SER A 112 5.50 0.13 1.41
C SER A 112 4.53 1.12 2.04
N VAL A 113 3.24 0.91 1.78
CA VAL A 113 2.14 1.68 2.38
C VAL A 113 1.08 0.71 2.86
N SER A 114 0.69 0.82 4.12
CA SER A 114 -0.50 0.14 4.64
C SER A 114 -1.71 1.05 4.46
N LEU A 115 -2.65 0.64 3.61
CA LEU A 115 -3.86 1.41 3.34
C LEU A 115 -4.95 1.12 4.39
N PRO A 116 -5.70 2.15 4.84
CA PRO A 116 -6.77 1.97 5.82
C PRO A 116 -8.00 1.31 5.21
N THR A 117 -8.72 0.52 6.03
CA THR A 117 -9.86 -0.28 5.58
C THR A 117 -11.07 0.55 5.13
N GLY A 118 -11.17 1.81 5.59
CA GLY A 118 -12.26 2.72 5.27
C GLY A 118 -12.20 3.38 3.89
N LEU A 119 -11.12 3.18 3.13
CA LEU A 119 -11.01 3.78 1.79
C LEU A 119 -11.97 3.11 0.80
N THR A 120 -12.72 3.94 0.08
CA THR A 120 -13.62 3.51 -1.01
C THR A 120 -13.00 3.73 -2.40
N CYS A 121 -11.97 4.57 -2.49
CA CYS A 121 -11.30 4.94 -3.73
C CYS A 121 -9.80 5.20 -3.48
N ILE A 122 -8.95 4.88 -4.45
CA ILE A 122 -7.59 5.41 -4.55
C ILE A 122 -7.62 6.56 -5.55
N ALA A 123 -7.39 7.77 -5.05
CA ALA A 123 -7.52 9.00 -5.84
C ALA A 123 -6.48 9.10 -6.97
N GLY A 124 -6.71 10.06 -7.86
CA GLY A 124 -5.86 10.26 -9.03
C GLY A 124 -4.43 10.60 -8.62
N LYS A 125 -3.47 9.93 -9.28
CA LYS A 125 -2.02 10.10 -9.05
C LYS A 125 -1.53 9.91 -7.61
N THR A 126 -2.33 9.36 -6.68
CA THR A 126 -1.98 9.31 -5.26
C THR A 126 -0.58 8.75 -4.98
N PHE A 127 -0.15 7.72 -5.71
CA PHE A 127 1.19 7.10 -5.61
C PHE A 127 1.95 7.16 -6.93
N LYS A 128 1.62 8.11 -7.83
CA LYS A 128 2.33 8.27 -9.09
C LYS A 128 3.81 8.54 -8.81
N GLY A 129 4.72 7.85 -9.49
CA GLY A 129 6.16 8.06 -9.37
C GLY A 129 6.79 7.47 -8.09
N CYS A 130 6.04 6.73 -7.25
CA CYS A 130 6.62 5.98 -6.12
C CYS A 130 7.46 4.80 -6.61
N SER A 131 8.65 5.08 -7.14
CA SER A 131 9.49 4.14 -7.87
C SER A 131 10.03 2.99 -7.01
N ALA A 132 10.16 3.17 -5.69
CA ALA A 132 10.55 2.12 -4.75
C ALA A 132 9.38 1.25 -4.22
N LEU A 133 8.12 1.58 -4.51
CA LEU A 133 6.96 0.86 -3.98
C LEU A 133 6.92 -0.56 -4.55
N ARG A 134 7.10 -1.59 -3.70
CA ARG A 134 7.26 -2.99 -4.15
C ARG A 134 5.97 -3.76 -4.24
N SER A 135 5.06 -3.51 -3.32
CA SER A 135 3.78 -4.19 -3.24
C SER A 135 2.71 -3.28 -2.67
N ILE A 136 1.48 -3.45 -3.15
CA ILE A 136 0.32 -2.78 -2.58
C ILE A 136 -0.83 -3.76 -2.38
N ALA A 137 -1.50 -3.66 -1.23
CA ALA A 137 -2.73 -4.36 -0.94
C ALA A 137 -3.86 -3.34 -0.80
N LEU A 138 -4.79 -3.36 -1.76
CA LEU A 138 -5.93 -2.46 -1.76
C LEU A 138 -7.00 -2.98 -0.77
N PRO A 139 -7.55 -2.11 0.10
CA PRO A 139 -8.59 -2.48 1.05
C PRO A 139 -9.84 -3.06 0.40
N ALA A 140 -10.54 -3.95 1.11
CA ALA A 140 -11.76 -4.61 0.64
C ALA A 140 -12.90 -3.65 0.24
N GLY A 141 -12.91 -2.41 0.75
CA GLY A 141 -13.91 -1.39 0.41
C GLY A 141 -13.63 -0.61 -0.87
N VAL A 142 -12.43 -0.73 -1.46
CA VAL A 142 -12.04 0.07 -2.63
C VAL A 142 -12.78 -0.39 -3.89
N THR A 143 -13.60 0.49 -4.46
CA THR A 143 -14.37 0.26 -5.68
C THR A 143 -13.71 0.86 -6.92
N THR A 144 -12.82 1.84 -6.73
CA THR A 144 -12.19 2.60 -7.83
C THR A 144 -10.71 2.83 -7.57
N VAL A 145 -9.88 2.57 -8.58
CA VAL A 145 -8.51 3.07 -8.67
C VAL A 145 -8.51 4.12 -9.78
N ASP A 146 -8.33 5.39 -9.43
CA ASP A 146 -8.50 6.50 -10.38
C ASP A 146 -7.27 6.69 -11.31
N LYS A 147 -7.36 7.66 -12.21
CA LYS A 147 -6.37 7.95 -13.25
C LYS A 147 -4.96 8.07 -12.66
N GLN A 148 -4.02 7.36 -13.26
CA GLN A 148 -2.59 7.43 -12.92
C GLN A 148 -2.24 7.11 -11.45
N ALA A 149 -3.13 6.50 -10.67
CA ALA A 149 -2.93 6.29 -9.23
C ALA A 149 -1.57 5.67 -8.85
N PHE A 150 -1.05 4.75 -9.65
CA PHE A 150 0.23 4.06 -9.48
C PHE A 150 1.14 4.23 -10.71
N ARG A 151 0.93 5.26 -11.54
CA ARG A 151 1.73 5.46 -12.75
C ARG A 151 3.22 5.59 -12.39
N GLY A 152 4.08 4.83 -13.04
CA GLY A 152 5.54 4.90 -12.86
C GLY A 152 6.04 4.27 -11.56
N CYS A 153 5.24 3.45 -10.87
CA CYS A 153 5.73 2.61 -9.77
C CYS A 153 6.56 1.44 -10.33
N THR A 154 7.77 1.72 -10.80
CA THR A 154 8.60 0.78 -11.56
C THR A 154 9.01 -0.46 -10.77
N SER A 155 9.13 -0.38 -9.44
CA SER A 155 9.41 -1.54 -8.57
C SER A 155 8.17 -2.33 -8.13
N LEU A 156 6.96 -1.92 -8.53
CA LEU A 156 5.72 -2.55 -8.08
C LEU A 156 5.57 -3.92 -8.73
N ALA A 157 5.89 -4.97 -7.98
CA ALA A 157 5.88 -6.36 -8.46
C ALA A 157 4.56 -7.08 -8.18
N ALA A 158 3.82 -6.65 -7.15
CA ALA A 158 2.57 -7.27 -6.73
C ALA A 158 1.51 -6.23 -6.34
N ALA A 159 0.32 -6.36 -6.91
CA ALA A 159 -0.86 -5.58 -6.52
C ALA A 159 -2.01 -6.53 -6.19
N VAL A 160 -2.46 -6.52 -4.93
CA VAL A 160 -3.64 -7.26 -4.48
C VAL A 160 -4.86 -6.36 -4.63
N LEU A 161 -5.75 -6.71 -5.56
CA LEU A 161 -6.97 -5.96 -5.86
C LEU A 161 -8.17 -6.62 -5.14
N PRO A 162 -9.08 -5.84 -4.53
CA PRO A 162 -10.21 -6.40 -3.82
C PRO A 162 -11.30 -6.87 -4.79
N ALA A 163 -12.16 -7.78 -4.33
CA ALA A 163 -13.29 -8.27 -5.13
C ALA A 163 -14.33 -7.20 -5.47
N SER A 164 -14.38 -6.12 -4.69
CA SER A 164 -15.27 -4.96 -4.85
C SER A 164 -14.80 -3.95 -5.91
N LEU A 165 -13.56 -4.06 -6.39
CA LEU A 165 -13.02 -3.12 -7.36
C LEU A 165 -13.75 -3.24 -8.70
N ALA A 166 -14.42 -2.15 -9.09
CA ALA A 166 -15.24 -2.04 -10.29
C ALA A 166 -14.53 -1.29 -11.42
N VAL A 167 -13.70 -0.29 -11.09
CA VAL A 167 -13.09 0.61 -12.07
C VAL A 167 -11.59 0.73 -11.87
N ILE A 168 -10.83 0.50 -12.95
CA ILE A 168 -9.41 0.84 -13.05
C ILE A 168 -9.27 1.98 -14.06
N GLY A 169 -8.79 3.12 -13.59
CA GLY A 169 -8.71 4.36 -14.35
C GLY A 169 -7.65 4.37 -15.46
N ARG A 170 -7.72 5.41 -16.30
CA ARG A 170 -6.75 5.63 -17.37
C ARG A 170 -5.32 5.71 -16.82
N PHE A 171 -4.41 4.94 -17.40
CA PHE A 171 -3.00 4.88 -16.99
C PHE A 171 -2.76 4.51 -15.51
N ALA A 172 -3.71 3.86 -14.82
CA ALA A 172 -3.63 3.61 -13.39
C ALA A 172 -2.32 2.90 -12.96
N PHE A 173 -1.85 1.92 -13.71
CA PHE A 173 -0.60 1.17 -13.51
C PHE A 173 0.36 1.33 -14.70
N TYR A 174 0.27 2.45 -15.43
CA TYR A 174 1.15 2.73 -16.56
C TYR A 174 2.62 2.75 -16.11
N ASP A 175 3.53 2.13 -16.87
CA ASP A 175 4.96 2.01 -16.55
C ASP A 175 5.26 1.34 -15.19
N CYS A 176 4.35 0.49 -14.68
CA CYS A 176 4.69 -0.43 -13.59
C CYS A 176 5.49 -1.62 -14.12
N SER A 177 6.72 -1.38 -14.53
CA SER A 177 7.55 -2.33 -15.29
C SER A 177 7.88 -3.64 -14.57
N SER A 178 7.83 -3.68 -13.24
CA SER A 178 7.99 -4.92 -12.47
C SER A 178 6.70 -5.73 -12.28
N LEU A 179 5.53 -5.18 -12.64
CA LEU A 179 4.24 -5.82 -12.40
C LEU A 179 4.02 -6.97 -13.38
N ALA A 180 4.39 -8.18 -12.98
CA ALA A 180 4.37 -9.37 -13.82
C ALA A 180 3.08 -10.20 -13.71
N ARG A 181 2.32 -10.04 -12.61
CA ARG A 181 1.07 -10.74 -12.36
C ARG A 181 0.09 -9.84 -11.62
N VAL A 182 -1.18 -9.89 -12.04
CA VAL A 182 -2.29 -9.23 -11.34
C VAL A 182 -3.54 -10.09 -11.48
N ALA A 183 -4.26 -10.28 -10.37
CA ALA A 183 -5.57 -10.92 -10.36
C ALA A 183 -6.65 -9.83 -10.45
N LEU A 184 -7.26 -9.67 -11.63
CA LEU A 184 -8.38 -8.76 -11.79
C LEU A 184 -9.66 -9.39 -11.22
N PRO A 185 -10.50 -8.64 -10.49
CA PRO A 185 -11.70 -9.17 -9.86
C PRO A 185 -12.78 -9.53 -10.89
N ALA A 186 -13.60 -10.52 -10.57
CA ALA A 186 -14.67 -10.98 -11.47
C ALA A 186 -15.77 -9.91 -11.69
N GLY A 187 -15.95 -9.01 -10.72
CA GLY A 187 -16.91 -7.90 -10.78
C GLY A 187 -16.39 -6.64 -11.47
N LEU A 188 -15.21 -6.67 -12.08
CA LEU A 188 -14.63 -5.50 -12.75
C LEU A 188 -15.52 -5.05 -13.91
N ALA A 189 -15.84 -3.75 -13.97
CA ALA A 189 -16.69 -3.14 -14.97
C ALA A 189 -15.89 -2.45 -16.08
N SER A 190 -14.76 -1.82 -15.75
CA SER A 190 -13.95 -1.11 -16.74
C SER A 190 -12.46 -1.06 -16.42
N ILE A 191 -11.67 -1.08 -17.48
CA ILE A 191 -10.22 -0.87 -17.49
C ILE A 191 -9.92 0.29 -18.43
N GLY A 192 -9.35 1.36 -17.91
CA GLY A 192 -9.06 2.58 -18.67
C GLY A 192 -7.98 2.38 -19.74
N ALA A 193 -7.91 3.33 -20.66
CA ALA A 193 -6.88 3.34 -21.70
C ALA A 193 -5.47 3.36 -21.09
N GLY A 194 -4.57 2.54 -21.62
CA GLY A 194 -3.20 2.38 -21.12
C GLY A 194 -3.06 1.97 -19.65
N ALA A 195 -4.11 1.45 -19.00
CA ALA A 195 -4.10 1.18 -17.56
C ALA A 195 -2.93 0.30 -17.10
N PHE A 196 -2.52 -0.68 -17.90
CA PHE A 196 -1.39 -1.60 -17.65
C PHE A 196 -0.37 -1.56 -18.80
N ASP A 197 -0.31 -0.46 -19.56
CA ASP A 197 0.74 -0.28 -20.56
C ASP A 197 2.10 -0.06 -19.87
N GLY A 198 3.17 -0.61 -20.45
CA GLY A 198 4.50 -0.62 -19.84
C GLY A 198 4.67 -1.58 -18.65
N THR A 199 3.74 -2.52 -18.42
CA THR A 199 3.87 -3.57 -17.39
C THR A 199 4.56 -4.83 -17.90
N ALA A 200 5.04 -5.68 -16.98
CA ALA A 200 5.61 -7.00 -17.30
C ALA A 200 4.55 -8.12 -17.41
N LEU A 201 3.27 -7.77 -17.53
CA LEU A 201 2.20 -8.75 -17.66
C LEU A 201 2.39 -9.58 -18.94
N THR A 202 2.35 -10.90 -18.79
CA THR A 202 2.39 -11.85 -19.92
C THR A 202 1.02 -12.44 -20.22
N ARG A 203 0.22 -12.65 -19.17
CA ARG A 203 -1.15 -13.16 -19.24
C ARG A 203 -2.01 -12.48 -18.19
N VAL A 204 -3.24 -12.17 -18.55
CA VAL A 204 -4.24 -11.62 -17.62
C VAL A 204 -5.62 -12.19 -17.96
N THR A 205 -6.41 -12.46 -16.93
CA THR A 205 -7.82 -12.83 -17.09
C THR A 205 -8.69 -11.62 -16.81
N VAL A 206 -9.59 -11.28 -17.74
CA VAL A 206 -10.50 -10.15 -17.65
C VAL A 206 -11.94 -10.66 -17.77
N PRO A 207 -12.90 -10.20 -16.94
CA PRO A 207 -14.28 -10.63 -17.07
C PRO A 207 -14.87 -10.19 -18.41
N THR A 208 -15.71 -11.03 -19.03
CA THR A 208 -16.37 -10.73 -20.31
C THR A 208 -17.25 -9.49 -20.27
N THR A 209 -17.69 -9.09 -19.07
CA THR A 209 -18.48 -7.88 -18.81
C THR A 209 -17.65 -6.60 -18.74
N ALA A 210 -16.33 -6.68 -18.53
CA ALA A 210 -15.50 -5.48 -18.40
C ALA A 210 -15.22 -4.83 -19.76
N THR A 211 -15.36 -3.51 -19.84
CA THR A 211 -14.85 -2.72 -20.97
C THR A 211 -13.33 -2.58 -20.86
N ILE A 212 -12.62 -2.68 -21.99
CA ILE A 212 -11.16 -2.52 -22.06
C ILE A 212 -10.86 -1.30 -22.93
N GLY A 213 -10.23 -0.29 -22.32
CA GLY A 213 -9.80 0.92 -23.02
C GLY A 213 -8.64 0.67 -23.99
N MET A 214 -8.48 1.59 -24.93
CA MET A 214 -7.42 1.53 -25.94
C MET A 214 -6.04 1.35 -25.29
N GLY A 215 -5.29 0.35 -25.76
CA GLY A 215 -3.94 0.07 -25.28
C GLY A 215 -3.87 -0.29 -23.80
N ALA A 216 -4.96 -0.68 -23.13
CA ALA A 216 -4.95 -1.01 -21.71
C ALA A 216 -3.88 -2.04 -21.31
N PHE A 217 -3.50 -2.93 -22.24
CA PHE A 217 -2.41 -3.89 -22.08
C PHE A 217 -1.40 -3.82 -23.23
N ALA A 218 -1.30 -2.66 -23.90
CA ALA A 218 -0.25 -2.44 -24.88
C ALA A 218 1.10 -2.63 -24.19
N ARG A 219 2.07 -3.19 -24.90
CA ARG A 219 3.43 -3.36 -24.37
C ARG A 219 4.40 -2.90 -25.42
N VAL A 220 5.49 -2.29 -24.97
CA VAL A 220 6.72 -2.20 -25.74
C VAL A 220 7.30 -3.62 -25.86
N ALA A 221 7.76 -3.99 -27.06
CA ALA A 221 8.26 -5.31 -27.51
C ALA A 221 9.12 -6.10 -26.48
N PRO A 222 9.30 -7.44 -26.59
CA PRO A 222 8.89 -8.35 -27.68
C PRO A 222 7.60 -9.18 -27.53
N ALA A 223 6.80 -9.09 -26.45
CA ALA A 223 5.62 -9.95 -26.27
C ALA A 223 4.40 -9.16 -25.76
N CYS A 224 3.31 -9.14 -26.53
CA CYS A 224 2.04 -8.57 -26.10
C CYS A 224 1.44 -9.38 -24.94
N THR A 225 0.79 -8.70 -23.99
CA THR A 225 0.03 -9.36 -22.93
C THR A 225 -1.10 -10.19 -23.53
N THR A 226 -1.15 -11.49 -23.22
CA THR A 226 -2.29 -12.33 -23.62
C THR A 226 -3.48 -12.05 -22.71
N VAL A 227 -4.59 -11.57 -23.28
CA VAL A 227 -5.82 -11.28 -22.53
C VAL A 227 -6.81 -12.44 -22.70
N LEU A 228 -7.05 -13.20 -21.63
CA LEU A 228 -8.09 -14.22 -21.59
C LEU A 228 -9.39 -13.61 -21.07
N ARG A 229 -10.48 -13.76 -21.82
CA ARG A 229 -11.82 -13.29 -21.43
C ARG A 229 -12.63 -14.46 -20.87
N LEU A 230 -13.12 -14.35 -19.63
CA LEU A 230 -13.95 -15.37 -18.98
C LEU A 230 -15.22 -14.76 -18.41
N SER A 231 -16.31 -15.53 -18.32
CA SER A 231 -17.48 -15.07 -17.57
C SER A 231 -17.13 -14.88 -16.09
N PRO A 232 -17.79 -13.95 -15.37
CA PRO A 232 -17.60 -13.80 -13.93
C PRO A 232 -17.73 -15.14 -13.18
N ASP A 233 -18.68 -15.98 -13.57
CA ASP A 233 -18.91 -17.31 -12.96
C ASP A 233 -17.75 -18.28 -13.17
N SER A 234 -17.04 -18.18 -14.30
CA SER A 234 -15.84 -18.99 -14.58
C SER A 234 -14.58 -18.46 -13.89
N MET A 235 -14.56 -17.16 -13.55
CA MET A 235 -13.43 -16.54 -12.85
C MET A 235 -13.41 -16.86 -11.36
N ARG A 236 -14.57 -16.83 -10.69
CA ARG A 236 -14.66 -17.01 -9.23
C ARG A 236 -14.03 -18.32 -8.74
N PRO A 237 -14.30 -19.50 -9.34
CA PRO A 237 -13.67 -20.75 -8.91
C PRO A 237 -12.16 -20.74 -9.11
N ARG A 238 -11.66 -20.16 -10.22
CA ARG A 238 -10.23 -20.02 -10.49
C ARG A 238 -9.55 -19.09 -9.50
N GLN A 239 -10.19 -17.98 -9.15
CA GLN A 239 -9.68 -17.04 -8.14
C GLN A 239 -9.64 -17.67 -6.75
N LEU A 240 -10.70 -18.38 -6.35
CA LEU A 240 -10.73 -19.13 -5.09
C LEU A 240 -9.65 -20.21 -5.06
N TRP A 241 -9.44 -20.92 -6.16
CA TRP A 241 -8.37 -21.91 -6.27
C TRP A 241 -6.98 -21.27 -6.12
N TYR A 242 -6.68 -20.19 -6.86
CA TYR A 242 -5.39 -19.51 -6.74
C TYR A 242 -5.19 -18.91 -5.35
N ALA A 243 -6.23 -18.33 -4.74
CA ALA A 243 -6.18 -17.84 -3.37
C ALA A 243 -5.88 -18.97 -2.37
N ALA A 244 -6.51 -20.15 -2.55
CA ALA A 244 -6.23 -21.32 -1.73
C ALA A 244 -4.79 -21.82 -1.91
N VAL A 245 -4.29 -21.89 -3.15
CA VAL A 245 -2.90 -22.27 -3.45
C VAL A 245 -1.92 -21.28 -2.82
N ASP A 246 -2.16 -19.96 -2.96
CA ASP A 246 -1.31 -18.93 -2.36
C ASP A 246 -1.32 -19.02 -0.83
N LEU A 247 -2.46 -19.29 -0.21
CA LEU A 247 -2.59 -19.50 1.23
C LEU A 247 -1.80 -20.75 1.69
N VAL A 248 -1.90 -21.86 0.95
CA VAL A 248 -1.14 -23.08 1.22
C VAL A 248 0.37 -22.84 1.05
N LEU A 249 0.80 -22.12 0.01
CA LEU A 249 2.21 -21.76 -0.20
C LEU A 249 2.72 -20.81 0.89
N ALA A 250 1.92 -19.82 1.30
CA ALA A 250 2.24 -18.92 2.39
C ALA A 250 2.38 -19.70 3.71
N TYR A 251 1.43 -20.60 4.00
CA TYR A 251 1.53 -21.52 5.14
C TYR A 251 2.81 -22.35 5.08
N LYS A 252 3.13 -22.97 3.94
CA LYS A 252 4.36 -23.77 3.76
C LYS A 252 5.63 -22.95 4.05
N ARG A 253 5.68 -21.68 3.64
CA ARG A 253 6.81 -20.77 3.91
C ARG A 253 6.90 -20.37 5.38
N CYS A 254 5.76 -20.07 6.01
CA CYS A 254 5.70 -19.60 7.40
C CYS A 254 5.70 -20.74 8.42
N ARG A 255 5.49 -21.99 7.98
CA ARG A 255 5.35 -23.19 8.81
C ARG A 255 6.45 -23.26 9.87
N ALA A 256 7.73 -23.23 9.46
CA ALA A 256 8.85 -23.35 10.39
C ALA A 256 8.89 -22.21 11.43
N GLY A 257 8.57 -20.99 11.04
CA GLY A 257 8.50 -19.84 11.94
C GLY A 257 7.33 -19.91 12.92
N LEU A 258 6.16 -20.35 12.46
CA LEU A 258 4.96 -20.55 13.27
C LEU A 258 5.18 -21.66 14.30
N TYR A 259 5.76 -22.80 13.88
CA TYR A 259 6.08 -23.90 14.80
C TYR A 259 7.13 -23.47 15.84
N GLY A 260 8.20 -22.80 15.42
CA GLY A 260 9.19 -22.28 16.37
C GLY A 260 8.62 -21.24 17.34
N TRP A 261 7.65 -20.43 16.90
CA TRP A 261 6.95 -19.49 17.78
C TRP A 261 6.00 -20.22 18.75
N LEU A 262 5.19 -21.16 18.27
CA LEU A 262 4.29 -21.99 19.09
C LEU A 262 5.09 -22.79 20.14
N GLU A 263 6.24 -23.32 19.76
CA GLU A 263 7.16 -24.03 20.66
C GLU A 263 7.65 -23.10 21.78
N ARG A 264 8.11 -21.89 21.44
CA ARG A 264 8.50 -20.89 22.45
C ARG A 264 7.34 -20.44 23.34
N ALA A 265 6.14 -20.31 22.79
CA ALA A 265 4.94 -19.95 23.55
C ALA A 265 4.56 -21.06 24.54
N ASN A 266 4.60 -22.31 24.11
CA ASN A 266 4.28 -23.47 24.94
C ASN A 266 5.33 -23.75 26.03
N ILE A 267 6.62 -23.55 25.74
CA ILE A 267 7.67 -23.60 26.77
C ILE A 267 7.43 -22.53 27.84
N ARG A 268 7.06 -21.31 27.45
CA ARG A 268 6.73 -20.22 28.40
C ARG A 268 5.48 -20.51 29.24
N LEU A 269 4.55 -21.27 28.71
CA LEU A 269 3.31 -21.65 29.40
C LEU A 269 3.45 -22.94 30.24
N GLY A 270 4.63 -23.60 30.24
CA GLY A 270 4.88 -24.81 31.02
C GLY A 270 4.09 -26.04 30.57
N SER A 271 3.51 -26.01 29.36
CA SER A 271 2.57 -27.02 28.87
C SER A 271 3.22 -28.31 28.36
N TYR A 272 4.54 -28.35 28.20
CA TYR A 272 5.30 -29.55 27.84
C TYR A 272 6.34 -29.81 28.93
N GLY A 273 6.23 -30.96 29.60
CA GLY A 273 7.12 -31.37 30.68
C GLY A 273 8.61 -31.42 30.30
N PRO A 274 9.51 -31.57 31.29
CA PRO A 274 10.94 -31.25 31.19
C PRO A 274 11.69 -31.94 30.04
N ASP A 275 11.23 -33.13 29.60
CA ASP A 275 11.99 -33.95 28.65
C ASP A 275 11.40 -33.98 27.23
N GLY A 276 10.24 -33.36 27.01
CA GLY A 276 9.63 -33.36 25.67
C GLY A 276 9.25 -34.74 25.12
N ALA A 277 8.87 -35.72 25.94
CA ALA A 277 8.41 -37.02 25.40
C ALA A 277 7.07 -36.93 24.64
N ALA A 278 6.19 -35.97 24.99
CA ALA A 278 5.01 -35.64 24.20
C ALA A 278 5.38 -34.98 22.84
N ARG A 279 6.55 -34.34 22.77
CA ARG A 279 7.14 -33.58 21.64
C ARG A 279 7.36 -34.43 20.39
N GLN A 280 7.71 -35.70 20.56
CA GLN A 280 8.06 -36.58 19.44
C GLN A 280 6.85 -37.33 18.89
N ARG A 281 5.95 -37.79 19.76
CA ARG A 281 4.72 -38.50 19.37
C ARG A 281 3.74 -37.62 18.60
N ASP A 282 3.51 -36.39 19.06
CA ASP A 282 2.56 -35.49 18.38
C ASP A 282 3.12 -35.00 17.03
N ARG A 283 4.44 -34.83 16.93
CA ARG A 283 5.12 -34.50 15.67
C ARG A 283 5.03 -35.66 14.67
N GLU A 284 5.31 -36.88 15.10
CA GLU A 284 5.25 -38.09 14.27
C GLU A 284 3.81 -38.43 13.84
N ALA A 285 2.82 -38.27 14.73
CA ALA A 285 1.40 -38.49 14.41
C ALA A 285 0.89 -37.49 13.38
N PHE A 286 1.18 -36.20 13.57
CA PHE A 286 0.78 -35.17 12.62
C PHE A 286 1.54 -35.28 11.28
N GLU A 287 2.82 -35.62 11.29
CA GLU A 287 3.58 -35.85 10.04
C GLU A 287 3.09 -37.10 9.28
N GLY A 288 2.62 -38.13 9.99
CA GLY A 288 1.98 -39.31 9.41
C GLY A 288 0.65 -38.99 8.69
N ASP A 289 -0.17 -38.09 9.24
CA ASP A 289 -1.46 -37.71 8.65
C ASP A 289 -1.35 -36.96 7.30
N PHE A 290 -0.20 -36.36 7.01
CA PHE A 290 0.07 -35.64 5.74
C PHE A 290 1.08 -36.34 4.83
N GLY A 291 1.54 -37.54 5.20
CA GLY A 291 2.57 -38.32 4.50
C GLY A 291 2.06 -39.37 3.51
N GLN A 292 0.74 -39.53 3.35
CA GLN A 292 0.11 -40.45 2.38
C GLN A 292 -0.47 -39.73 1.17
#